data_AF-A0A4Y2EVU6-F1
#
_entry.id   AF-A0A4Y2EVU6-F1
#
_cell.length_a   1.000
_cell.length_b   1.000
_cell.length_c   1.000
_cell.angle_alpha   90.00
_cell.angle_beta   90.00
_cell.angle_gamma   90.00
#
_symmetry.space_group_name_H-M   'P 1'
#
loop_
_entity.id
_entity.type
_entity.pdbx_description
1 polymer ?
#
loop_
_entity_poly.entity_id
_entity_poly.type
_entity_poly.pdbx_seq_one_letter_code
_entity_poly.pdbx_strand_id
1 'polypeptide(L)'
;GPGLYYVDSEGNRFPGDVFSVGSGATYAYGVLDSGYKYDLEDEEAYELGRRAIYYATHRDAYSGGLIRVCHMQETGWKLISVEDCATLHYKYQDEKML
;
A
#
# COMPACT_ATOMS: atom_id res chain seq x y z
N GLY A 1 17.39 3.19 -13.38
CA GLY A 1 16.51 2.12 -12.87
C GLY A 1 15.40 2.73 -12.05
N PRO A 2 14.57 1.91 -11.38
CA PRO A 2 13.53 2.39 -10.46
C PRO A 2 14.12 3.28 -9.36
N GLY A 3 13.37 4.29 -8.93
CA GLY A 3 13.79 5.19 -7.85
C GLY A 3 12.59 5.82 -7.18
N LEU A 4 12.59 5.80 -5.85
CA LEU A 4 11.53 6.33 -5.01
C LEU A 4 12.13 7.31 -3.99
N TYR A 5 11.49 8.47 -3.84
CA TYR A 5 11.97 9.55 -2.99
C TYR A 5 10.85 10.03 -2.08
N TYR A 6 11.15 10.16 -0.80
CA TYR A 6 10.33 10.91 0.13
C TYR A 6 10.68 12.39 0.04
N VAL A 7 9.66 13.24 0.02
CA VAL A 7 9.77 14.70 0.06
C VAL A 7 8.67 15.25 0.96
N ASP A 8 8.99 16.20 1.84
CA ASP A 8 8.01 16.84 2.73
C ASP A 8 8.16 18.37 2.79
N SER A 9 7.29 19.00 3.59
CA SER A 9 7.25 20.45 3.80
C SER A 9 8.40 21.00 4.64
N GLU A 10 9.13 20.14 5.36
CA GLU A 10 10.29 20.53 6.17
C GLU A 10 11.58 20.57 5.33
N GLY A 11 11.47 20.28 4.03
CA GLY A 11 12.59 20.26 3.11
C GLY A 11 13.37 18.94 3.13
N ASN A 12 12.83 17.90 3.75
CA ASN A 12 13.44 16.58 3.67
C ASN A 12 13.35 16.05 2.23
N ARG A 13 14.44 15.47 1.75
CA ARG A 13 14.49 14.75 0.47
C ARG A 13 15.49 13.62 0.56
N PHE A 14 15.02 12.38 0.53
CA PHE A 14 15.89 11.22 0.57
C PHE A 14 15.32 10.03 -0.22
N PRO A 15 16.19 9.23 -0.84
CA PRO A 15 15.78 7.99 -1.53
C PRO A 15 15.48 6.88 -0.52
N GLY A 16 14.69 5.90 -0.94
CA GLY A 16 14.44 4.67 -0.18
C GLY A 16 13.56 3.70 -0.94
N ASP A 17 13.48 2.46 -0.47
CA ASP A 17 12.78 1.38 -1.17
C ASP A 17 11.29 1.27 -0.77
N VAL A 18 10.95 1.71 0.44
CA VAL A 18 9.59 1.62 1.00
C VAL A 18 9.27 2.90 1.77
N PHE A 19 8.12 3.51 1.48
CA PHE A 19 7.58 4.63 2.24
C PHE A 19 6.09 4.48 2.52
N SER A 20 5.65 4.98 3.66
CA SER A 20 4.24 5.21 4.00
C SER A 20 4.09 6.56 4.70
N VAL A 21 3.07 7.32 4.31
CA VAL A 21 2.84 8.71 4.75
C VAL A 21 1.37 8.96 5.05
N GLY A 22 1.09 9.95 5.91
CA GLY A 22 -0.26 10.26 6.38
C GLY A 22 -0.59 9.65 7.75
N SER A 23 -1.80 9.91 8.26
CA SER A 23 -2.23 9.48 9.60
C SER A 23 -2.27 7.96 9.77
N GLY A 24 -2.57 7.21 8.70
CA GLY A 24 -2.59 5.75 8.70
C GLY A 24 -1.22 5.07 8.47
N ALA A 25 -0.13 5.83 8.35
CA ALA A 25 1.16 5.31 7.88
C ALA A 25 1.72 4.18 8.76
N THR A 26 1.61 4.29 10.08
CA THR A 26 2.14 3.30 11.03
C THR A 26 1.42 1.94 10.89
N TYR A 27 0.12 1.94 10.61
CA TYR A 27 -0.63 0.71 10.36
C TYR A 27 -0.23 0.07 9.03
N ALA A 28 -0.01 0.88 7.99
CA ALA A 28 0.45 0.39 6.69
C ALA A 28 1.86 -0.21 6.78
N TYR A 29 2.80 0.45 7.48
CA TYR A 29 4.15 -0.09 7.71
C TYR A 29 4.10 -1.46 8.41
N GLY A 30 3.25 -1.63 9.44
CA GLY A 30 3.14 -2.92 10.12
C GLY A 30 2.79 -4.09 9.18
N VAL A 31 2.03 -3.84 8.11
CA VAL A 31 1.71 -4.84 7.09
C VAL A 31 2.84 -4.98 6.08
N LEU A 32 3.36 -3.86 5.57
CA LEU A 32 4.47 -3.84 4.62
C LEU A 32 5.68 -4.58 5.18
N ASP A 33 6.13 -4.24 6.38
CA ASP A 33 7.31 -4.82 7.03
C ASP A 33 7.16 -6.33 7.29
N SER A 34 5.93 -6.82 7.43
CA SER A 34 5.65 -8.25 7.65
C SER A 34 5.71 -9.10 6.38
N GLY A 35 5.49 -8.49 5.20
CA GLY A 35 5.32 -9.20 3.94
C GLY A 35 6.31 -8.81 2.84
N TYR A 36 7.02 -7.70 3.00
CA TYR A 36 7.91 -7.16 1.98
C TYR A 36 9.09 -8.09 1.72
N LYS A 37 9.35 -8.34 0.44
CA LYS A 37 10.59 -8.91 -0.09
C LYS A 37 10.95 -8.10 -1.33
N TYR A 38 12.24 -8.00 -1.61
CA TYR A 38 12.71 -7.27 -2.79
C TYR A 38 12.25 -7.92 -4.10
N ASP A 39 12.13 -9.24 -4.09
CA ASP A 39 11.86 -10.12 -5.23
C ASP A 39 10.42 -10.67 -5.24
N LEU A 40 9.44 -9.87 -4.82
CA LEU A 40 8.03 -10.24 -4.95
C LEU A 40 7.61 -10.34 -6.42
N GLU A 41 6.76 -11.32 -6.72
CA GLU A 41 6.03 -11.33 -7.99
C GLU A 41 5.00 -10.17 -8.01
N ASP A 42 4.68 -9.68 -9.21
CA ASP A 42 3.78 -8.54 -9.42
C ASP A 42 2.48 -8.66 -8.60
N GLU A 43 1.80 -9.81 -8.67
CA GLU A 43 0.53 -10.03 -7.97
C GLU A 43 0.66 -10.04 -6.44
N GLU A 44 1.78 -10.55 -5.92
CA GLU A 44 2.07 -10.54 -4.49
C GLU A 44 2.32 -9.11 -3.99
N ALA A 45 3.06 -8.30 -4.77
CA ALA A 45 3.30 -6.90 -4.47
C ALA A 45 2.01 -6.08 -4.49
N TYR A 46 1.11 -6.33 -5.46
CA TYR A 46 -0.19 -5.67 -5.51
C TYR A 46 -1.04 -6.01 -4.29
N GLU A 47 -1.09 -7.28 -3.90
CA GLU A 47 -1.85 -7.72 -2.73
C GLU A 47 -1.27 -7.20 -1.43
N LEU A 48 0.05 -7.16 -1.28
CA LEU A 48 0.71 -6.58 -0.11
C LEU A 48 0.37 -5.09 0.03
N GLY A 49 0.51 -4.31 -1.05
CA GLY A 49 0.17 -2.89 -1.06
C GLY A 49 -1.31 -2.63 -0.76
N ARG A 50 -2.21 -3.43 -1.36
CA ARG A 50 -3.65 -3.36 -1.11
C ARG A 50 -3.99 -3.65 0.35
N ARG A 51 -3.43 -4.71 0.93
CA ARG A 51 -3.65 -5.07 2.34
C ARG A 51 -3.11 -4.01 3.28
N ALA A 52 -1.94 -3.43 2.99
CA ALA A 52 -1.35 -2.39 3.82
C ALA A 52 -2.28 -1.18 3.94
N ILE A 53 -2.82 -0.69 2.82
CA ILE A 53 -3.78 0.41 2.83
C ILE A 53 -5.10 -0.01 3.47
N TYR A 54 -5.61 -1.22 3.19
CA TYR A 54 -6.83 -1.72 3.80
C TYR A 54 -6.74 -1.71 5.34
N TYR A 55 -5.69 -2.29 5.91
CA TYR A 55 -5.52 -2.30 7.36
C TYR A 55 -5.34 -0.91 7.95
N ALA A 56 -4.70 0.01 7.23
CA ALA A 56 -4.66 1.42 7.63
C ALA A 56 -6.06 2.04 7.65
N THR A 57 -6.87 1.86 6.61
CA THR A 57 -8.26 2.37 6.57
C THR A 57 -9.15 1.78 7.65
N HIS A 58 -8.88 0.55 8.09
CA HIS A 58 -9.66 -0.08 9.15
C HIS A 58 -9.35 0.45 10.56
N ARG A 59 -8.16 1.03 10.77
CA ARG A 59 -7.68 1.45 12.09
C ARG A 59 -7.58 2.95 12.27
N ASP A 60 -7.27 3.68 11.20
CA ASP A 60 -7.15 5.14 11.21
C ASP A 60 -8.47 5.80 10.80
N ALA A 61 -9.05 6.60 11.69
CA ALA A 61 -10.35 7.25 11.48
C ALA A 61 -10.37 8.25 10.32
N TYR A 62 -9.20 8.75 9.89
CA TYR A 62 -9.07 9.71 8.80
C TYR A 62 -8.71 9.07 7.45
N SER A 63 -8.59 7.73 7.41
CA SER A 63 -8.26 6.97 6.21
C SER A 63 -9.45 6.10 5.77
N GLY A 64 -9.80 6.10 4.48
CA GLY A 64 -10.95 5.32 3.99
C GLY A 64 -11.27 5.53 2.52
N GLY A 65 -12.38 4.90 2.08
CA GLY A 65 -12.91 5.01 0.73
C GLY A 65 -12.25 4.03 -0.25
N LEU A 66 -11.75 4.55 -1.37
CA LEU A 66 -11.22 3.73 -2.46
C LEU A 66 -9.71 3.54 -2.34
N ILE A 67 -9.29 2.28 -2.32
CA ILE A 67 -7.89 1.86 -2.42
C ILE A 67 -7.53 1.77 -3.91
N ARG A 68 -6.49 2.51 -4.30
CA ARG A 68 -5.95 2.50 -5.68
C ARG A 68 -4.57 1.89 -5.69
N VAL A 69 -4.39 0.83 -6.46
CA VAL A 69 -3.09 0.17 -6.64
C VAL A 69 -2.52 0.54 -8.01
N CYS A 70 -1.30 1.06 -8.04
CA CYS A 70 -0.60 1.45 -9.26
C CYS A 70 0.76 0.75 -9.33
N HIS A 71 1.19 0.40 -10.55
CA HIS A 71 2.51 -0.19 -10.82
C HIS A 71 3.30 0.71 -11.75
N MET A 72 4.46 1.19 -11.30
CA MET A 72 5.45 1.89 -12.14
C MET A 72 6.35 0.90 -12.88
N GLN A 73 6.36 0.95 -14.21
CA GLN A 73 7.22 0.15 -15.09
C GLN A 73 8.17 1.06 -15.87
N GLU A 74 9.15 0.47 -16.57
CA GLU A 74 10.06 1.22 -17.44
C GLU A 74 9.31 2.03 -18.53
N THR A 75 8.17 1.51 -19.00
CA THR A 75 7.33 2.14 -20.03
C THR A 75 6.30 3.13 -19.46
N GLY A 76 6.30 3.38 -18.16
CA GLY A 76 5.34 4.23 -17.46
C GLY A 76 4.52 3.49 -16.43
N TRP A 77 3.53 4.17 -15.85
CA TRP A 77 2.69 3.61 -14.79
C TRP A 77 1.40 2.98 -15.33
N LYS A 78 0.88 1.98 -14.61
CA LYS A 78 -0.40 1.33 -14.88
C LYS A 78 -1.27 1.35 -13.63
N LEU A 79 -2.57 1.57 -13.80
CA LEU A 79 -3.58 1.35 -12.76
C LEU A 79 -3.91 -0.15 -12.71
N ILE A 80 -3.70 -0.76 -11.55
CA ILE A 80 -3.95 -2.20 -11.34
C ILE A 80 -5.37 -2.42 -10.85
N SER A 81 -5.78 -1.72 -9.79
CA SER A 81 -7.14 -1.82 -9.26
C SER A 81 -7.61 -0.56 -8.55
N VAL A 82 -8.94 -0.43 -8.47
CA VAL A 82 -9.65 0.56 -7.65
C VAL A 82 -10.75 -0.18 -6.90
N GLU A 83 -10.59 -0.34 -5.60
CA GLU A 83 -11.47 -1.18 -4.78
C GLU A 83 -11.91 -0.43 -3.53
N ASP A 84 -13.18 -0.60 -3.14
CA ASP A 84 -13.70 0.01 -1.92
C ASP A 84 -13.22 -0.75 -0.67
N CYS A 85 -12.77 -0.02 0.35
CA CYS A 85 -12.24 -0.62 1.56
C CYS A 85 -13.28 -1.44 2.34
N ALA A 86 -14.58 -1.10 2.24
CA ALA A 86 -15.64 -1.89 2.86
C ALA A 86 -15.86 -3.21 2.13
N THR A 87 -15.80 -3.23 0.79
CA THR A 87 -15.85 -4.49 0.02
C THR A 87 -14.67 -5.39 0.36
N LEU A 88 -13.46 -4.82 0.44
CA LEU A 88 -12.26 -5.56 0.84
C LEU A 88 -12.33 -6.08 2.27
N HIS A 89 -12.99 -5.36 3.18
CA HIS A 89 -13.20 -5.83 4.54
C HIS A 89 -13.90 -7.20 4.58
N TYR A 90 -15.02 -7.33 3.88
CA TYR A 90 -15.76 -8.60 3.86
C TYR A 90 -14.97 -9.70 3.15
N LYS A 91 -14.32 -9.40 2.02
CA LYS A 91 -13.43 -10.35 1.33
C LYS A 91 -12.37 -10.93 2.29
N TYR A 92 -11.66 -10.08 3.01
CA TYR A 92 -10.58 -10.50 3.91
C TYR A 92 -11.05 -11.12 5.22
N GLN A 93 -12.30 -10.88 5.63
CA GLN A 93 -12.92 -11.62 6.73
C GLN A 93 -13.23 -13.05 6.29
N ASP A 94 -13.85 -13.24 5.13
CA ASP A 94 -14.20 -14.57 4.61
C ASP A 94 -12.96 -15.45 4.42
N GLU A 95 -11.86 -14.88 3.91
CA GLU A 95 -10.57 -15.59 3.77
C GLU A 95 -9.97 -16.08 5.10
N LYS A 96 -10.22 -15.38 6.22
CA LYS A 96 -9.72 -15.82 7.54
C LYS A 96 -10.53 -16.95 8.15
N MET A 97 -11.76 -17.15 7.66
CA MET A 97 -12.69 -18.16 8.15
C MET A 97 -12.54 -19.48 7.40
N LEU A 98 -11.69 -19.52 6.37
CA LEU A 98 -11.26 -20.70 5.61
C LEU A 98 -9.99 -21.28 6.25
#